data_AF-A0A2Y8JFD2-F1
#
_entry.id   AF-A0A2Y8JFD2-F1
#
_cell.length_a   1.000
_cell.length_b   1.000
_cell.length_c   1.000
_cell.angle_alpha   90.00
_cell.angle_beta   90.00
_cell.angle_gamma   90.00
#
_symmetry.space_group_name_H-M   'P 1'
#
loop_
_entity.id
_entity.type
_entity.pdbx_description
1 polymer ?
#
loop_
_entity_poly.entity_id
_entity_poly.type
_entity_poly.pdbx_seq_one_letter_code
_entity_poly.pdbx_strand_id
1 'polypeptide(L)'
;MGIKINGQAQILEGQKVNLLLKRGQQEYVFPTQVARVMGNEVGLKLMPLTTQQHIDFVQCTFARADTWALWQDSYPEDKPLESLLDILKLGFRGYRHLAEFAPSSVKGIFRVLTSLVSWVVSFIPRRPERSETAQPSDQALAQQ
;
A
#
# COMPACT_ATOMS: atom_id res chain seq x y z
N MET A 1 24.93 3.78 7.15
CA MET A 1 24.16 3.05 8.19
C MET A 1 23.55 4.08 9.13
N GLY A 2 22.36 3.84 9.70
CA GLY A 2 21.76 4.71 10.73
C GLY A 2 21.66 3.96 12.05
N ILE A 3 22.06 4.59 13.16
CA ILE A 3 21.89 4.04 14.52
C ILE A 3 21.14 5.04 15.39
N LYS A 4 20.33 4.53 16.31
CA LYS A 4 19.68 5.35 17.34
C LYS A 4 20.52 5.30 18.60
N ILE A 5 20.82 6.47 19.14
CA ILE A 5 21.55 6.62 20.40
C ILE A 5 20.54 6.57 21.53
N ASN A 6 20.89 5.91 22.63
CA ASN A 6 20.15 6.01 23.88
C ASN A 6 20.95 6.91 24.84
N GLY A 7 20.35 8.03 25.27
CA GLY A 7 20.99 9.02 26.15
C GLY A 7 21.41 10.32 25.47
N GLN A 8 22.01 11.24 26.24
CA GLN A 8 22.50 12.55 25.79
C GLN A 8 23.95 12.49 25.30
N ALA A 9 24.27 11.60 24.35
CA ALA A 9 25.61 11.60 23.78
C ALA A 9 25.76 12.79 22.81
N GLN A 10 26.65 13.73 23.15
CA GLN A 10 27.02 14.82 22.23
C GLN A 10 27.94 14.27 21.15
N ILE A 11 27.35 13.83 20.04
CA ILE A 11 28.09 13.35 18.86
C ILE A 11 28.13 14.47 17.82
N LEU A 12 29.33 14.71 17.28
CA LEU A 12 29.55 15.73 16.26
C LEU A 12 29.68 15.07 14.88
N GLU A 13 29.20 15.77 13.85
CA GLU A 13 29.46 15.37 12.47
C GLU A 13 30.96 15.36 12.17
N GLY A 14 31.41 14.39 11.39
CA GLY A 14 32.82 14.18 11.08
C GLY A 14 33.63 13.47 12.16
N GLN A 15 33.06 13.22 13.35
CA GLN A 15 33.76 12.50 14.41
C GLN A 15 34.06 11.05 14.00
N LYS A 16 35.31 10.61 14.19
CA LYS A 16 35.70 9.21 13.99
C LYS A 16 35.25 8.39 15.21
N VAL A 17 34.48 7.34 14.95
CA VAL A 17 33.91 6.47 15.98
C VAL A 17 34.05 5.02 15.55
N ASN A 18 34.10 4.11 16.52
CA ASN A 18 34.15 2.68 16.25
C ASN A 18 32.75 2.08 16.39
N LEU A 19 32.30 1.39 15.35
CA LEU A 19 31.05 0.63 15.36
C LEU A 19 31.34 -0.79 15.83
N LEU A 20 30.73 -1.18 16.95
CA LEU A 20 30.79 -2.55 17.47
C LEU A 20 29.55 -3.31 17.00
N LEU A 21 29.75 -4.41 16.27
CA LEU A 21 28.68 -5.35 15.93
C LEU A 21 28.96 -6.70 16.60
N LYS A 22 27.90 -7.37 17.05
CA LYS A 22 27.99 -8.70 17.65
C LYS A 22 27.38 -9.72 16.69
N ARG A 23 28.07 -10.86 16.54
CA ARG A 23 27.56 -12.03 15.84
C ARG A 23 27.75 -13.25 16.73
N GLY A 24 26.65 -13.74 17.29
CA GLY A 24 26.71 -14.76 18.34
C GLY A 24 27.54 -14.27 19.53
N GLN A 25 28.58 -15.02 19.87
CA GLN A 25 29.49 -14.69 20.98
C GLN A 25 30.69 -13.83 20.56
N GLN A 26 30.85 -13.52 19.27
CA GLN A 26 31.98 -12.75 18.75
C GLN A 26 31.61 -11.27 18.56
N GLU A 27 32.52 -10.38 18.95
CA GLU A 27 32.39 -8.95 18.73
C GLU A 27 33.37 -8.48 17.66
N TYR A 28 32.90 -7.63 16.76
CA TYR A 28 33.67 -7.08 15.65
C TYR A 28 33.64 -5.56 15.69
N VAL A 29 34.79 -4.94 15.41
CA VAL A 29 34.96 -3.48 15.45
C VAL A 29 35.21 -2.95 14.04
N PHE A 30 34.42 -1.97 13.64
CA PHE A 30 34.52 -1.34 12.33
C PHE A 30 34.80 0.17 12.48
N PRO A 31 35.88 0.70 11.88
CA PRO A 31 36.14 2.13 11.90
C PRO A 31 35.08 2.87 11.08
N THR A 32 34.44 3.85 11.70
CA THR A 32 33.39 4.66 11.08
C THR A 32 33.61 6.14 11.35
N GLN A 33 32.88 6.96 10.59
CA GLN A 33 32.80 8.39 10.79
C GLN A 33 31.33 8.80 10.83
N VAL A 34 31.01 9.72 11.73
CA VAL A 34 29.69 10.34 11.80
C VAL A 34 29.46 11.16 10.54
N ALA A 35 28.50 10.73 9.72
CA ALA A 35 28.15 11.38 8.46
C ALA A 35 27.00 12.38 8.61
N ARG A 36 26.09 12.16 9.58
CA ARG A 36 24.99 13.05 9.89
C ARG A 36 24.50 12.84 11.32
N VAL A 37 24.00 13.90 11.96
CA VAL A 37 23.31 13.81 13.26
C VAL A 37 21.91 14.41 13.12
N MET A 38 20.88 13.65 13.45
CA MET A 38 19.47 14.06 13.37
C MET A 38 18.75 13.67 14.66
N GLY A 39 18.73 14.57 15.64
CA GLY A 39 18.21 14.28 16.98
C GLY A 39 18.98 13.14 17.64
N ASN A 40 18.30 12.04 17.97
CA ASN A 40 18.91 10.83 18.53
C ASN A 40 19.34 9.81 17.46
N GLU A 41 19.23 10.13 16.19
CA GLU A 41 19.69 9.26 15.10
C GLU A 41 21.00 9.77 14.53
N VAL A 42 21.94 8.85 14.35
CA VAL A 42 23.26 9.14 13.79
C VAL A 42 23.49 8.28 12.56
N GLY A 43 23.82 8.94 11.46
CA GLY A 43 24.32 8.28 10.27
C GLY A 43 25.81 8.04 10.40
N LEU A 44 26.22 6.79 10.18
CA LEU A 44 27.62 6.37 10.16
C LEU A 44 28.03 6.00 8.73
N LYS A 45 29.22 6.47 8.35
CA LYS A 45 29.95 6.10 7.15
C LYS A 45 31.11 5.19 7.54
N LEU A 46 31.24 4.04 6.86
CA LEU A 46 32.40 3.17 7.05
C LEU A 46 33.64 3.85 6.48
N MET A 47 34.72 3.81 7.26
CA MET A 47 36.05 4.16 6.78
C MET A 47 36.59 3.02 5.90
N PRO A 48 37.70 3.24 5.15
CA PRO A 48 38.33 2.16 4.39
C PRO A 48 38.59 0.94 5.28
N LEU A 49 38.05 -0.20 4.87
CA LEU A 49 38.16 -1.47 5.57
C LEU A 49 39.18 -2.37 4.86
N THR A 50 39.82 -3.26 5.60
CA THR A 50 40.54 -4.39 4.99
C THR A 50 39.55 -5.39 4.40
N THR A 51 40.01 -6.27 3.51
CA THR A 51 39.17 -7.33 2.92
C THR A 51 38.51 -8.19 4.01
N GLN A 52 39.24 -8.54 5.07
CA GLN A 52 38.70 -9.32 6.18
C GLN A 52 37.61 -8.55 6.94
N GLN A 53 37.85 -7.28 7.27
CA GLN A 53 36.85 -6.44 7.93
C GLN A 53 35.60 -6.26 7.06
N HIS A 54 35.75 -6.19 5.74
CA HIS A 54 34.62 -6.12 4.83
C HIS A 54 33.77 -7.40 4.89
N ILE A 55 34.41 -8.57 4.87
CA ILE A 55 33.75 -9.88 5.02
C ILE A 55 33.02 -9.94 6.36
N ASP A 56 33.69 -9.59 7.45
CA ASP A 56 33.12 -9.62 8.80
C ASP A 56 31.91 -8.66 8.91
N PHE A 57 32.00 -7.47 8.30
CA PHE A 57 30.90 -6.50 8.29
C PHE A 57 29.67 -7.03 7.56
N VAL A 58 29.86 -7.58 6.35
CA VAL A 58 28.78 -8.18 5.56
C VAL A 58 28.16 -9.35 6.31
N GLN A 59 28.97 -10.17 6.97
CA GLN A 59 28.46 -11.28 7.76
C GLN A 59 27.66 -10.82 9.00
N CYS A 60 28.09 -9.75 9.68
CA CYS A 60 27.35 -9.22 10.82
C CYS A 60 26.01 -8.56 10.42
N THR A 61 25.90 -8.02 9.21
CA THR A 61 24.73 -7.20 8.80
C THR A 61 23.77 -7.93 7.88
N PHE A 62 24.26 -8.83 7.03
CA PHE A 62 23.48 -9.47 5.96
C PHE A 62 23.47 -11.00 6.00
N ALA A 63 24.33 -11.66 6.80
CA ALA A 63 24.34 -13.13 6.86
C ALA A 63 23.25 -13.70 7.78
N ARG A 64 21.99 -13.28 7.56
CA ARG A 64 20.83 -13.90 8.22
C ARG A 64 20.46 -15.21 7.52
N ALA A 65 20.82 -16.33 8.14
CA ALA A 65 20.29 -17.64 7.75
C ALA A 65 18.80 -17.79 8.16
N ASP A 66 18.39 -17.13 9.24
CA ASP A 66 17.10 -17.39 9.90
C ASP A 66 15.90 -16.71 9.24
N THR A 67 16.11 -15.79 8.30
CA THR A 67 15.02 -15.09 7.60
C THR A 67 14.24 -15.99 6.66
N TRP A 68 14.84 -17.09 6.17
CA TRP A 68 14.13 -18.06 5.32
C TRP A 68 13.24 -19.01 6.12
N ALA A 69 13.65 -19.34 7.35
CA ALA A 69 12.88 -20.25 8.23
C ALA A 69 11.62 -19.59 8.80
N LEU A 70 11.69 -18.30 9.16
CA LEU A 70 10.55 -17.55 9.72
C LEU A 70 9.54 -17.04 8.67
N TRP A 71 9.89 -17.10 7.37
CA TRP A 71 9.01 -16.62 6.31
C TRP A 71 7.75 -17.49 6.15
N GLN A 72 7.85 -18.77 6.52
CA GLN A 72 6.74 -19.71 6.41
C GLN A 72 5.65 -19.48 7.49
N ASP A 73 6.01 -18.88 8.62
CA ASP A 73 5.09 -18.56 9.73
C ASP A 73 4.33 -17.24 9.53
N SER A 74 4.76 -16.40 8.58
CA SER A 74 4.22 -15.04 8.37
C SER A 74 3.33 -14.93 7.15
N TYR A 75 2.90 -16.04 6.55
CA TYR A 75 1.97 -15.99 5.42
C TYR A 75 0.57 -15.65 5.99
N PRO A 76 0.02 -14.45 5.72
CA PRO A 76 -1.35 -14.17 6.09
C PRO A 76 -2.24 -15.15 5.30
N GLU A 77 -3.30 -15.68 5.93
CA GLU A 77 -4.29 -16.50 5.24
C GLU A 77 -4.72 -15.79 3.95
N ASP A 78 -4.62 -16.48 2.82
CA ASP A 78 -5.04 -15.93 1.54
C ASP A 78 -6.50 -15.50 1.65
N LYS A 79 -6.75 -14.22 1.38
CA LYS A 79 -8.09 -13.63 1.33
C LYS A 79 -8.51 -13.46 -0.13
N PRO A 80 -8.97 -14.53 -0.81
CA PRO A 80 -9.20 -14.52 -2.25
C PRO A 80 -10.21 -13.45 -2.68
N LEU A 81 -11.20 -13.14 -1.84
CA LEU A 81 -12.20 -12.10 -2.11
C LEU A 81 -11.64 -10.69 -1.96
N GLU A 82 -10.77 -10.42 -0.98
CA GLU A 82 -10.14 -9.10 -0.84
C GLU A 82 -9.21 -8.82 -2.02
N SER A 83 -8.39 -9.80 -2.41
CA SER A 83 -7.51 -9.70 -3.58
C SER A 83 -8.30 -9.48 -4.89
N LEU A 84 -9.43 -10.17 -5.07
CA LEU A 84 -10.29 -9.99 -6.25
C LEU A 84 -10.88 -8.58 -6.30
N LEU A 85 -11.38 -8.06 -5.18
CA LEU A 85 -11.91 -6.71 -5.09
C LEU A 85 -10.85 -5.65 -5.38
N ASP A 86 -9.62 -5.86 -4.94
CA ASP A 86 -8.53 -4.93 -5.18
C ASP A 86 -8.08 -4.93 -6.65
N ILE A 87 -8.03 -6.09 -7.30
CA ILE A 87 -7.83 -6.19 -8.75
C ILE A 87 -8.95 -5.47 -9.51
N LEU A 88 -10.20 -5.64 -9.08
CA LEU A 88 -11.36 -5.02 -9.73
C LEU A 88 -11.35 -3.49 -9.57
N LYS A 89 -11.01 -2.97 -8.37
CA LYS A 89 -10.81 -1.54 -8.12
C LYS A 89 -9.68 -0.97 -8.97
N LEU A 90 -8.56 -1.70 -9.10
CA LEU A 90 -7.43 -1.30 -9.91
C LEU A 90 -7.82 -1.21 -11.40
N GLY A 91 -8.55 -2.21 -11.90
CA GLY A 91 -9.11 -2.21 -13.25
C GLY A 91 -10.03 -0.99 -13.49
N PHE A 92 -10.95 -0.73 -12.57
CA PHE A 92 -11.86 0.42 -12.66
C PHE A 92 -11.12 1.77 -12.67
N ARG A 93 -10.05 1.90 -11.85
CA ARG A 93 -9.20 3.10 -11.85
C ARG A 93 -8.53 3.32 -13.21
N GLY A 94 -8.07 2.25 -13.87
CA GLY A 94 -7.52 2.31 -15.22
C GLY A 94 -8.54 2.80 -16.25
N TYR A 95 -9.76 2.24 -16.23
CA TYR A 95 -10.85 2.71 -17.11
C TYR A 95 -11.27 4.15 -16.83
N ARG A 96 -11.30 4.58 -15.57
CA ARG A 96 -11.58 5.97 -15.20
C ARG A 96 -10.52 6.92 -15.77
N HIS A 97 -9.24 6.54 -15.64
CA HIS A 97 -8.14 7.34 -16.18
C HIS A 97 -8.22 7.44 -17.70
N LEU A 98 -8.50 6.33 -18.38
CA LEU A 98 -8.75 6.32 -19.83
C LEU A 98 -9.93 7.23 -20.22
N ALA A 99 -11.01 7.26 -19.44
CA ALA A 99 -12.17 8.11 -19.68
C ALA A 99 -11.86 9.61 -19.47
N GLU A 100 -11.02 9.95 -18.48
CA GLU A 100 -10.59 11.33 -18.21
C GLU A 100 -9.71 11.90 -19.34
N PHE A 101 -8.89 11.06 -20.00
CA PHE A 101 -8.03 11.45 -21.12
C PHE A 101 -8.60 11.10 -22.50
N ALA A 102 -9.87 10.67 -22.56
CA ALA A 102 -10.49 10.24 -23.80
C ALA A 102 -10.84 11.45 -24.70
N PRO A 103 -10.43 11.46 -25.99
CA PRO A 103 -10.82 12.49 -26.95
C PRO A 103 -12.34 12.47 -27.21
N SER A 104 -12.89 13.60 -27.69
CA SER A 104 -14.33 13.85 -27.91
C SER A 104 -15.08 12.73 -28.67
N SER A 105 -14.38 11.95 -29.48
CA SER A 105 -14.88 10.79 -30.23
C SER A 105 -15.41 9.66 -29.34
N VAL A 106 -14.89 9.51 -28.12
CA VAL A 106 -15.28 8.43 -27.19
C VAL A 106 -16.66 8.69 -26.56
N LYS A 107 -17.10 9.95 -26.50
CA LYS A 107 -18.47 10.30 -26.05
C LYS A 107 -19.55 9.67 -26.92
N GLY A 108 -19.28 9.49 -28.23
CA GLY A 108 -20.18 8.81 -29.16
C GLY A 108 -20.28 7.31 -28.88
N ILE A 109 -19.13 6.65 -28.67
CA ILE A 109 -19.05 5.22 -28.35
C ILE A 109 -19.74 4.92 -27.02
N PHE A 110 -19.53 5.75 -26.00
CA PHE A 110 -20.17 5.59 -24.70
C PHE A 110 -21.70 5.71 -24.79
N ARG A 111 -22.23 6.60 -25.65
CA ARG A 111 -23.66 6.73 -25.91
C ARG A 111 -24.23 5.46 -26.56
N VAL A 112 -23.55 4.91 -27.57
CA VAL A 112 -23.99 3.66 -28.22
C VAL A 112 -23.96 2.49 -27.24
N LEU A 113 -22.88 2.36 -26.46
CA LEU A 113 -22.71 1.30 -25.47
C LEU A 113 -23.81 1.35 -24.40
N THR A 114 -24.10 2.53 -23.86
CA THR A 114 -25.16 2.71 -22.85
C THR A 114 -26.56 2.46 -23.42
N SER A 115 -26.84 2.83 -24.68
CA SER A 115 -28.10 2.47 -25.35
C SER A 115 -28.24 0.95 -25.53
N LEU A 116 -27.15 0.26 -25.87
CA LEU A 116 -27.15 -1.20 -26.01
C LEU A 116 -27.39 -1.89 -24.67
N VAL A 117 -26.71 -1.44 -23.61
CA VAL A 117 -26.95 -1.93 -22.24
C VAL A 117 -28.40 -1.66 -21.81
N SER A 118 -28.94 -0.46 -22.05
CA SER A 118 -30.34 -0.15 -21.75
C SER A 118 -31.31 -1.04 -22.52
N TRP A 119 -31.00 -1.36 -23.78
CA TRP A 119 -31.78 -2.29 -24.58
C TRP A 119 -31.74 -3.71 -24.00
N VAL A 120 -30.57 -4.21 -23.60
CA VAL A 120 -30.44 -5.52 -22.94
C VAL A 120 -31.17 -5.56 -21.59
N VAL A 121 -31.00 -4.53 -20.77
CA VAL A 121 -31.68 -4.42 -19.46
C VAL A 121 -33.20 -4.35 -19.61
N SER A 122 -33.72 -3.90 -20.76
CA SER A 122 -35.16 -3.90 -21.01
C SER A 122 -35.79 -5.31 -21.08
N PHE A 123 -34.98 -6.35 -21.34
CA PHE A 123 -35.40 -7.75 -21.29
C PHE A 123 -35.45 -8.31 -19.86
N ILE A 124 -34.99 -7.57 -18.84
CA ILE A 124 -35.14 -7.98 -17.46
C ILE A 124 -36.62 -7.79 -17.06
N PRO A 125 -37.32 -8.87 -16.65
CA PRO A 125 -38.75 -8.81 -16.36
C PRO A 125 -39.01 -7.83 -15.21
N ARG A 126 -39.69 -6.71 -15.53
CA ARG A 126 -40.11 -5.72 -14.53
C ARG A 126 -41.31 -6.27 -13.79
N ARG A 127 -41.22 -6.33 -12.46
CA ARG A 127 -42.41 -6.55 -11.63
C ARG A 127 -43.35 -5.36 -11.88
N PRO A 128 -44.62 -5.59 -12.29
CA PRO A 128 -45.57 -4.50 -12.45
C PRO A 128 -45.76 -3.82 -11.09
N GLU A 129 -45.56 -2.50 -11.03
CA GLU A 129 -46.00 -1.71 -9.89
C GLU A 129 -47.52 -1.80 -9.84
N ARG A 130 -48.05 -2.27 -8.70
CA ARG A 130 -49.47 -2.23 -8.41
C ARG A 130 -49.84 -0.77 -8.26
N SER A 131 -50.37 -0.15 -9.33
CA SER A 131 -51.02 1.14 -9.25
C SER A 131 -52.26 1.00 -8.36
N GLU A 132 -52.13 1.38 -7.09
CA GLU A 132 -53.25 1.66 -6.21
C GLU A 132 -53.99 2.86 -6.79
N THR A 133 -55.02 2.59 -7.60
CA THR A 133 -56.12 3.51 -7.82
C THR A 133 -56.76 3.80 -6.46
N ALA A 134 -56.31 4.88 -5.81
CA ALA A 134 -57.03 5.49 -4.70
C ALA A 134 -58.36 5.99 -5.23
N GLN A 135 -59.40 5.22 -4.92
CA GLN A 135 -60.81 5.46 -5.18
C GLN A 135 -61.24 6.74 -4.42
N PRO A 136 -61.85 7.75 -5.07
CA PRO A 136 -62.47 8.84 -4.35
C PRO A 136 -63.74 8.30 -3.69
N SER A 137 -63.69 8.16 -2.36
CA SER A 137 -64.86 7.88 -1.53
C SER A 137 -65.77 9.12 -1.48
N ASP A 138 -67.04 8.91 -1.78
CA ASP A 138 -68.21 9.74 -1.50
C ASP A 138 -67.96 10.98 -0.61
N GLN A 139 -67.86 12.16 -1.24
CA GLN A 139 -68.35 13.37 -0.60
C GLN A 139 -69.83 13.51 -0.95
N ALA A 140 -70.60 13.02 0.01
CA ALA A 140 -72.04 13.09 0.09
C ALA A 140 -72.58 14.46 -0.32
N LEU A 141 -73.58 14.37 -1.19
CA LEU A 141 -74.76 15.23 -1.23
C LEU A 141 -75.09 15.79 0.18
N ALA A 142 -74.68 17.03 0.45
CA ALA A 142 -75.14 17.81 1.58
C ALA A 142 -75.59 19.20 1.06
N GLN A 143 -76.70 19.19 0.34
CA GLN A 143 -77.62 20.32 0.20
C GLN A 143 -79.05 19.79 0.28
N GLN A 144 -79.64 19.84 1.48
CA GLN A 144 -80.88 20.58 1.79
C GLN A 144 -81.32 20.34 3.23
#